data_AF-A0A842TFP0-F1
#
_entry.id   AF-A0A842TFP0-F1
#
_cell.length_a   1.000
_cell.length_b   1.000
_cell.length_c   1.000
_cell.angle_alpha   90.00
_cell.angle_beta   90.00
_cell.angle_gamma   90.00
#
_symmetry.space_group_name_H-M   'P 1'
#
loop_
_entity.id
_entity.type
_entity.pdbx_description
1 polymer ?
#
loop_
_entity_poly.entity_id
_entity_poly.type
_entity_poly.pdbx_seq_one_letter_code
_entity_poly.pdbx_strand_id
1 'polypeptide(L)'
;MPKETIEAKDVEYKKLEDDWWNKEDWIIPEYDEDGEEFEDKEPRVYQLIHDFVINKVIPSPKCVELSGRYVSRVITMEVEHPDRPGENEYARILLSPTDIADGVPDAEPDLVIHIDYYDLVRALRGELNLMAPLMAGRGYLLGNITAAIDLQDMMDAANGKEVVERPDCWPRGHP
;
A
#
# COMPACT_ATOMS: atom_id res chain seq x y z
N MET A 1 12.59 10.70 12.56
CA MET A 1 13.10 9.54 13.31
C MET A 1 12.38 8.32 12.77
N PRO A 2 13.07 7.23 12.39
CA PRO A 2 12.37 6.02 11.95
C PRO A 2 11.55 5.49 13.13
N LYS A 3 10.22 5.42 12.96
CA LYS A 3 9.33 4.76 13.92
C LYS A 3 9.66 3.27 13.91
N GLU A 4 9.77 2.65 15.09
CA GLU A 4 9.97 1.20 15.20
C GLU A 4 8.82 0.47 14.50
N THR A 5 9.15 -0.47 13.61
CA THR A 5 8.16 -1.30 12.92
C THR A 5 7.53 -2.28 13.90
N ILE A 6 6.20 -2.31 13.98
CA ILE A 6 5.46 -3.20 14.89
C ILE A 6 5.59 -4.67 14.44
N GLU A 7 5.95 -5.58 15.37
CA GLU A 7 6.04 -7.02 15.09
C GLU A 7 4.65 -7.68 15.00
N ALA A 8 4.55 -8.75 14.19
CA ALA A 8 3.29 -9.47 13.90
C ALA A 8 2.50 -9.92 15.15
N LYS A 9 3.18 -10.25 16.25
CA LYS A 9 2.57 -10.71 17.51
C LYS A 9 1.88 -9.61 18.33
N ASP A 10 2.21 -8.35 18.03
CA ASP A 10 1.74 -7.16 18.75
C ASP A 10 0.81 -6.30 17.88
N VAL A 11 0.37 -6.82 16.72
CA VAL A 11 -0.47 -6.07 15.78
C VAL A 11 -1.93 -6.10 16.20
N GLU A 12 -2.33 -5.13 17.02
CA GLU A 12 -3.73 -4.83 17.25
C GLU A 12 -4.29 -3.93 16.14
N TYR A 13 -5.52 -4.25 15.72
CA TYR A 13 -6.30 -3.37 14.85
C TYR A 13 -6.57 -2.05 15.57
N LYS A 14 -6.31 -0.93 14.90
CA LYS A 14 -6.53 0.39 15.46
C LYS A 14 -7.11 1.31 14.40
N LYS A 15 -8.38 1.70 14.59
CA LYS A 15 -9.01 2.79 13.83
C LYS A 15 -8.24 4.08 14.07
N LEU A 16 -8.04 4.87 13.02
CA LEU A 16 -7.42 6.19 13.12
C LEU A 16 -8.38 7.22 13.69
N GLU A 17 -7.84 8.34 14.17
CA GLU A 17 -8.64 9.48 14.60
C GLU A 17 -9.38 10.09 13.40
N ASP A 18 -10.49 10.78 13.67
CA ASP A 18 -11.21 11.52 12.64
C ASP A 18 -10.29 12.55 11.97
N ASP A 19 -10.56 12.81 10.67
CA ASP A 19 -9.84 13.76 9.82
C ASP A 19 -8.32 13.52 9.75
N TRP A 20 -7.88 12.26 9.92
CA TRP A 20 -6.45 11.93 9.86
C TRP A 20 -5.85 12.21 8.48
N TRP A 21 -6.64 12.09 7.41
CA TRP A 21 -6.18 12.28 6.03
C TRP A 21 -5.77 13.73 5.75
N ASN A 22 -6.44 14.70 6.38
CA ASN A 22 -6.11 16.12 6.32
C ASN A 22 -4.75 16.45 6.99
N LYS A 23 -4.17 15.51 7.75
CA LYS A 23 -2.88 15.68 8.43
C LYS A 23 -1.72 15.06 7.64
N GLU A 24 -1.98 14.34 6.55
CA GLU A 24 -0.96 13.69 5.74
C GLU A 24 -0.40 14.64 4.68
N ASP A 25 0.92 14.68 4.55
CA ASP A 25 1.61 15.54 3.57
C ASP A 25 1.61 14.97 2.13
N TRP A 26 1.05 13.78 1.96
CA TRP A 26 1.13 12.99 0.74
C TRP A 26 -0.20 12.63 0.13
N ILE A 27 -1.30 12.91 0.83
CA ILE A 27 -2.65 12.79 0.29
C ILE A 27 -2.95 14.07 -0.49
N ILE A 28 -3.48 13.92 -1.69
CA ILE A 28 -3.85 15.04 -2.54
C ILE A 28 -5.25 15.48 -2.12
N PRO A 29 -5.45 16.75 -1.74
CA PRO A 29 -6.78 17.26 -1.47
C PRO A 29 -7.68 17.15 -2.70
N GLU A 30 -8.90 16.68 -2.50
CA GLU A 30 -9.93 16.75 -3.54
C GLU A 30 -10.52 18.15 -3.58
N TYR A 31 -10.82 18.64 -4.77
CA TYR A 31 -11.50 19.91 -4.97
C TYR A 31 -12.78 19.66 -5.77
N ASP A 32 -13.84 20.35 -5.41
CA ASP A 32 -15.09 20.32 -6.18
C ASP A 32 -14.98 21.11 -7.50
N GLU A 33 -16.06 21.13 -8.28
CA GLU A 33 -16.11 21.85 -9.56
C GLU A 33 -15.91 23.37 -9.41
N ASP A 34 -16.13 23.90 -8.21
CA ASP A 34 -15.99 25.30 -7.85
C ASP A 34 -14.59 25.63 -7.29
N GLY A 35 -13.73 24.61 -7.09
CA GLY A 35 -12.37 24.73 -6.59
C GLY A 35 -12.27 24.83 -5.06
N GLU A 36 -13.30 24.46 -4.32
CA GLU A 36 -13.28 24.34 -2.86
C GLU A 36 -12.81 22.94 -2.43
N GLU A 37 -11.99 22.87 -1.38
CA GLU A 37 -11.45 21.61 -0.87
C GLU A 37 -12.58 20.76 -0.27
N PHE A 38 -12.68 19.52 -0.74
CA PHE A 38 -13.68 18.55 -0.32
C PHE A 38 -13.22 17.88 0.99
N GLU A 39 -13.24 18.63 2.09
CA GLU A 39 -12.65 18.20 3.38
C GLU A 39 -13.42 17.07 4.11
N ASP A 40 -14.62 16.69 3.64
CA ASP A 40 -15.60 15.95 4.45
C ASP A 40 -15.58 14.42 4.32
N LYS A 41 -14.70 13.82 3.52
CA LYS A 41 -14.69 12.36 3.33
C LYS A 41 -13.31 11.72 3.36
N GLU A 42 -13.24 10.65 4.13
CA GLU A 42 -12.11 9.74 4.14
C GLU A 42 -11.85 9.16 2.73
N PRO A 43 -10.60 9.21 2.22
CA PRO A 43 -10.28 8.76 0.87
C PRO A 43 -10.66 7.30 0.61
N ARG A 44 -10.88 6.96 -0.66
CA ARG A 44 -10.98 5.56 -1.10
C ARG A 44 -9.58 4.94 -1.22
N VAL A 45 -9.53 3.62 -1.17
CA VAL A 45 -8.29 2.83 -1.25
C VAL A 45 -7.50 3.11 -2.51
N TYR A 46 -8.19 3.22 -3.66
CA TYR A 46 -7.57 3.64 -4.92
C TYR A 46 -6.86 4.99 -4.78
N GLN A 47 -7.52 5.98 -4.18
CA GLN A 47 -6.99 7.34 -4.02
C GLN A 47 -5.76 7.33 -3.11
N LEU A 48 -5.83 6.63 -1.97
CA LEU A 48 -4.68 6.49 -1.07
C LEU A 48 -3.46 5.88 -1.77
N ILE A 49 -3.65 4.78 -2.50
CA ILE A 49 -2.54 4.08 -3.16
C ILE A 49 -1.99 4.95 -4.30
N HIS A 50 -2.88 5.60 -5.06
CA HIS A 50 -2.50 6.50 -6.13
C HIS A 50 -1.67 7.69 -5.62
N ASP A 51 -2.14 8.37 -4.58
CA ASP A 51 -1.47 9.53 -3.98
C ASP A 51 -0.13 9.14 -3.35
N PHE A 52 -0.09 7.99 -2.68
CA PHE A 52 1.16 7.42 -2.17
C PHE A 52 2.17 7.17 -3.31
N VAL A 53 1.72 6.61 -4.42
CA VAL A 53 2.59 6.38 -5.59
C VAL A 53 3.11 7.71 -6.14
N ILE A 54 2.22 8.68 -6.38
CA ILE A 54 2.59 9.97 -6.97
C ILE A 54 3.52 10.76 -6.06
N ASN A 55 3.24 10.83 -4.76
CA ASN A 55 3.92 11.74 -3.84
C ASN A 55 5.08 11.09 -3.08
N LYS A 56 5.13 9.76 -2.93
CA LYS A 56 6.20 9.04 -2.20
C LYS A 56 7.03 8.12 -3.09
N VAL A 57 6.41 7.37 -4.01
CA VAL A 57 7.12 6.38 -4.84
C VAL A 57 7.84 7.05 -6.02
N ILE A 58 7.12 7.76 -6.89
CA ILE A 58 7.67 8.40 -8.10
C ILE A 58 8.83 9.37 -7.80
N PRO A 59 8.75 10.23 -6.75
CA PRO A 59 9.82 11.18 -6.45
C PRO A 59 11.04 10.53 -5.80
N SER A 60 10.95 9.28 -5.34
CA SER A 60 12.02 8.59 -4.61
C SER A 60 13.00 7.90 -5.59
N PRO A 61 14.27 8.35 -5.67
CA PRO A 61 15.28 7.72 -6.53
C PRO A 61 15.49 6.23 -6.20
N LYS A 62 15.31 5.87 -4.92
CA LYS A 62 15.44 4.48 -4.47
C LYS A 62 14.31 3.62 -4.99
N CYS A 63 13.08 4.13 -5.02
CA CYS A 63 11.94 3.43 -5.60
C CYS A 63 12.12 3.22 -7.11
N VAL A 64 12.66 4.22 -7.82
CA VAL A 64 12.99 4.10 -9.26
C VAL A 64 14.07 3.03 -9.51
N GLU A 65 15.10 2.96 -8.66
CA GLU A 65 16.12 1.91 -8.76
C GLU A 65 15.51 0.51 -8.55
N LEU A 66 14.62 0.38 -7.57
CA LEU A 66 13.95 -0.88 -7.24
C LEU A 66 12.97 -1.31 -8.34
N SER A 67 12.15 -0.40 -8.85
CA SER A 67 11.16 -0.70 -9.90
C SER A 67 11.82 -1.16 -11.20
N GLY A 68 13.03 -0.65 -11.50
CA GLY A 68 13.84 -1.13 -12.63
C GLY A 68 14.39 -2.55 -12.48
N ARG A 69 14.36 -3.14 -11.27
CA ARG A 69 14.75 -4.53 -11.01
C ARG A 69 13.57 -5.47 -10.96
N TYR A 70 12.41 -4.99 -10.52
CA TYR A 70 11.23 -5.82 -10.34
C TYR A 70 10.70 -6.36 -11.66
N VAL A 71 10.25 -7.62 -11.61
CA VAL A 71 9.44 -8.19 -12.69
C VAL A 71 8.09 -7.47 -12.67
N SER A 72 7.52 -7.18 -13.84
CA SER A 72 6.17 -6.62 -13.92
C SER A 72 5.17 -7.59 -13.30
N ARG A 73 4.38 -7.11 -12.33
CA ARG A 73 3.38 -7.90 -11.59
C ARG A 73 2.10 -7.12 -11.45
N VAL A 74 0.98 -7.80 -11.58
CA VAL A 74 -0.36 -7.26 -11.30
C VAL A 74 -0.76 -7.69 -9.88
N ILE A 75 -0.87 -6.73 -8.98
CA ILE A 75 -1.29 -6.92 -7.59
C ILE A 75 -2.69 -6.34 -7.44
N THR A 76 -3.60 -7.10 -6.84
CA THR A 76 -4.93 -6.62 -6.45
C THR A 76 -4.98 -6.45 -4.94
N MET A 77 -5.29 -5.24 -4.49
CA MET A 77 -5.63 -4.97 -3.10
C MET A 77 -7.16 -5.05 -2.95
N GLU A 78 -7.61 -5.90 -2.04
CA GLU A 78 -8.99 -6.01 -1.58
C GLU A 78 -9.03 -5.48 -0.15
N VAL A 79 -9.80 -4.43 0.10
CA VAL A 79 -9.72 -3.71 1.37
C VAL A 79 -11.08 -3.54 2.00
N GLU A 80 -11.18 -3.92 3.27
CA GLU A 80 -12.38 -3.78 4.08
C GLU A 80 -12.33 -2.49 4.89
N HIS A 81 -13.28 -1.59 4.62
CA HIS A 81 -13.44 -0.34 5.37
C HIS A 81 -14.53 -0.53 6.45
N PRO A 82 -14.24 -0.28 7.75
CA PRO A 82 -15.20 -0.56 8.82
C PRO A 82 -16.46 0.31 8.74
N ASP A 83 -16.32 1.56 8.27
CA ASP A 83 -17.46 2.47 8.09
C ASP A 83 -18.23 2.25 6.77
N ARG A 84 -17.80 1.31 5.91
CA ARG A 84 -18.47 0.94 4.65
C ARG A 84 -18.69 -0.60 4.60
N PRO A 85 -19.43 -1.17 5.57
CA PRO A 85 -19.55 -2.61 5.72
C PRO A 85 -20.25 -3.25 4.53
N GLY A 86 -19.70 -4.36 4.04
CA GLY A 86 -20.26 -5.14 2.92
C GLY A 86 -19.81 -4.68 1.53
N GLU A 87 -18.96 -3.66 1.45
CA GLU A 87 -18.36 -3.18 0.21
C GLU A 87 -16.83 -3.26 0.33
N ASN A 88 -16.22 -4.23 -0.37
CA ASN A 88 -14.77 -4.26 -0.51
C ASN A 88 -14.36 -3.18 -1.51
N GLU A 89 -13.35 -2.40 -1.15
CA GLU A 89 -12.69 -1.48 -2.05
C GLU A 89 -11.54 -2.18 -2.75
N TYR A 90 -11.38 -1.90 -4.05
CA TYR A 90 -10.38 -2.57 -4.87
C TYR A 90 -9.40 -1.57 -5.45
N ALA A 91 -8.12 -1.91 -5.43
CA ALA A 91 -7.10 -1.18 -6.17
C ALA A 91 -6.17 -2.15 -6.89
N ARG A 92 -5.90 -1.86 -8.16
CA ARG A 92 -4.98 -2.62 -8.99
C ARG A 92 -3.66 -1.87 -9.03
N ILE A 93 -2.58 -2.56 -8.69
CA ILE A 93 -1.23 -2.04 -8.72
C ILE A 93 -0.46 -2.85 -9.77
N LEU A 94 -0.03 -2.18 -10.83
CA LEU A 94 1.05 -2.70 -11.67
C LEU A 94 2.36 -2.31 -11.00
N LEU A 95 3.18 -3.26 -10.58
CA LEU A 95 4.36 -2.93 -9.77
C LEU A 95 5.51 -2.28 -10.58
N SER A 96 5.62 -2.60 -11.87
CA SER A 96 6.61 -2.03 -12.78
C SER A 96 6.14 -2.10 -14.24
N PRO A 97 5.95 -0.96 -14.95
CA PRO A 97 5.95 0.40 -14.42
C PRO A 97 4.77 0.63 -13.46
N THR A 98 4.96 1.48 -12.44
CA THR A 98 3.94 1.71 -11.41
C THR A 98 2.70 2.39 -12.00
N ASP A 99 1.61 1.65 -12.11
CA ASP A 99 0.29 2.15 -12.54
C ASP A 99 -0.77 1.70 -11.53
N ILE A 100 -1.74 2.57 -11.25
CA ILE A 100 -2.82 2.32 -10.29
C ILE A 100 -4.16 2.52 -10.99
N ALA A 101 -5.02 1.52 -10.92
CA ALA A 101 -6.37 1.58 -11.48
C ALA A 101 -7.42 1.11 -10.46
N ASP A 102 -8.56 1.79 -10.44
CA ASP A 102 -9.73 1.39 -9.65
C ASP A 102 -10.37 0.11 -10.23
N GLY A 103 -11.05 -0.64 -9.37
CA GLY A 103 -11.89 -1.79 -9.70
C GLY A 103 -11.21 -3.15 -9.66
N VAL A 104 -12.03 -4.19 -9.88
CA VAL A 104 -11.61 -5.59 -9.96
C VAL A 104 -10.78 -5.81 -11.24
N PRO A 105 -9.70 -6.59 -11.21
CA PRO A 105 -8.88 -6.83 -12.40
C PRO A 105 -9.62 -7.59 -13.50
N ASP A 106 -9.42 -7.14 -14.74
CA ASP A 106 -9.94 -7.79 -15.95
C ASP A 106 -9.17 -9.09 -16.31
N ALA A 107 -8.02 -9.31 -15.67
CA ALA A 107 -7.14 -10.47 -15.85
C ALA A 107 -6.79 -11.09 -14.48
N GLU A 108 -6.36 -12.35 -14.47
CA GLU A 108 -5.91 -13.03 -13.25
C GLU A 108 -4.68 -12.30 -12.66
N PRO A 109 -4.75 -11.82 -11.41
CA PRO A 109 -3.63 -11.11 -10.79
C PRO A 109 -2.53 -12.07 -10.35
N ASP A 110 -1.27 -11.62 -10.36
CA ASP A 110 -0.15 -12.37 -9.78
C ASP A 110 -0.29 -12.55 -8.27
N LEU A 111 -0.93 -11.59 -7.61
CA LEU A 111 -1.11 -11.55 -6.17
C LEU A 111 -2.42 -10.83 -5.82
N VAL A 112 -3.18 -11.41 -4.91
CA VAL A 112 -4.29 -10.76 -4.21
C VAL A 112 -3.87 -10.56 -2.76
N ILE A 113 -4.06 -9.34 -2.25
CA ILE A 113 -3.82 -8.98 -0.86
C ILE A 113 -5.13 -8.47 -0.29
N HIS A 114 -5.64 -9.18 0.71
CA HIS A 114 -6.80 -8.74 1.47
C HIS A 114 -6.37 -8.20 2.83
N ILE A 115 -6.75 -6.97 3.16
CA ILE A 115 -6.30 -6.27 4.36
C ILE A 115 -7.35 -5.26 4.86
N ASP A 116 -7.38 -5.01 6.16
CA ASP A 116 -8.18 -3.93 6.75
C ASP A 116 -7.69 -2.54 6.29
N TYR A 117 -8.63 -1.61 6.06
CA TYR A 117 -8.34 -0.26 5.58
C TYR A 117 -7.30 0.50 6.43
N TYR A 118 -7.50 0.57 7.75
CA TYR A 118 -6.57 1.32 8.61
C TYR A 118 -5.20 0.67 8.77
N ASP A 119 -5.10 -0.64 8.57
CA ASP A 119 -3.79 -1.29 8.53
C ASP A 119 -3.05 -0.98 7.24
N LEU A 120 -3.76 -0.92 6.10
CA LEU A 120 -3.19 -0.42 4.86
C LEU A 120 -2.68 1.01 5.03
N VAL A 121 -3.47 1.91 5.62
CA VAL A 121 -3.04 3.30 5.89
C VAL A 121 -1.76 3.33 6.74
N ARG A 122 -1.71 2.54 7.82
CA ARG A 122 -0.52 2.46 8.68
C ARG A 122 0.68 1.84 7.95
N ALA A 123 0.44 0.91 7.02
CA ALA A 123 1.48 0.36 6.18
C ALA A 123 2.01 1.40 5.19
N LEU A 124 1.15 2.18 4.54
CA LEU A 124 1.53 3.28 3.64
C LEU A 124 2.34 4.34 4.37
N ARG A 125 1.99 4.68 5.63
CA ARG A 125 2.78 5.57 6.50
C ARG A 125 4.13 4.99 6.94
N GLY A 126 4.39 3.71 6.66
CA GLY A 126 5.55 3.00 7.18
C GLY A 126 5.52 2.77 8.69
N GLU A 127 4.36 2.86 9.34
CA GLU A 127 4.20 2.54 10.77
C GLU A 127 4.06 1.03 11.00
N LEU A 128 3.60 0.32 9.97
CA LEU A 128 3.30 -1.10 9.99
C LEU A 128 3.96 -1.76 8.78
N ASN A 129 4.44 -3.00 8.95
CA ASN A 129 4.83 -3.83 7.82
C ASN A 129 3.56 -4.42 7.19
N LEU A 130 3.41 -4.35 5.87
CA LEU A 130 2.23 -4.84 5.14
C LEU A 130 1.94 -6.32 5.46
N MET A 131 2.97 -7.11 5.71
CA MET A 131 2.85 -8.54 6.00
C MET A 131 2.39 -8.80 7.44
N ALA A 132 2.54 -7.85 8.36
CA ALA A 132 2.30 -8.09 9.78
C ALA A 132 0.81 -8.38 10.10
N PRO A 133 -0.18 -7.62 9.59
CA PRO A 133 -1.61 -7.96 9.72
C PRO A 133 -1.96 -9.33 9.13
N LEU A 134 -1.32 -9.68 8.01
CA LEU A 134 -1.57 -10.92 7.27
C LEU A 134 -1.08 -12.12 8.07
N MET A 135 0.10 -12.01 8.69
CA MET A 135 0.64 -13.03 9.60
C MET A 135 -0.15 -13.14 10.91
N ALA A 136 -0.82 -12.06 11.34
CA ALA A 136 -1.72 -12.05 12.48
C ALA A 136 -3.12 -12.63 12.17
N GLY A 137 -3.37 -13.05 10.92
CA GLY A 137 -4.65 -13.62 10.49
C GLY A 137 -5.77 -12.58 10.28
N ARG A 138 -5.43 -11.29 10.18
CA ARG A 138 -6.38 -10.18 9.93
C ARG A 138 -6.43 -9.77 8.45
N GLY A 139 -6.09 -10.72 7.59
CA GLY A 139 -6.03 -10.57 6.16
C GLY A 139 -5.42 -11.82 5.52
N TYR A 140 -5.31 -11.83 4.20
CA TYR A 140 -4.72 -12.96 3.48
C TYR A 140 -3.95 -12.54 2.24
N LEU A 141 -3.09 -13.44 1.77
CA LEU A 141 -2.39 -13.36 0.49
C LEU A 141 -2.76 -14.57 -0.34
N LEU A 142 -3.14 -14.36 -1.60
CA LEU A 142 -3.33 -15.42 -2.59
C LEU A 142 -2.44 -15.16 -3.80
N GLY A 143 -1.59 -16.12 -4.16
CA GLY A 143 -0.70 -16.01 -5.31
C GLY A 143 0.77 -15.86 -4.93
N ASN A 144 1.50 -15.04 -5.68
CA ASN A 144 2.95 -14.94 -5.62
C ASN A 144 3.44 -14.05 -4.45
N ILE A 145 3.86 -14.68 -3.36
CA ILE A 145 4.36 -13.97 -2.17
C ILE A 145 5.57 -13.06 -2.47
N THR A 146 6.40 -13.38 -3.47
CA THR A 146 7.53 -12.51 -3.83
C THR A 146 7.07 -11.14 -4.30
N ALA A 147 5.91 -11.05 -4.96
CA ALA A 147 5.32 -9.76 -5.33
C ALA A 147 4.91 -8.93 -4.10
N ALA A 148 4.50 -9.57 -3.00
CA ALA A 148 4.19 -8.89 -1.74
C ALA A 148 5.46 -8.32 -1.10
N ILE A 149 6.56 -9.08 -1.16
CA ILE A 149 7.86 -8.63 -0.65
C ILE A 149 8.41 -7.49 -1.50
N ASP A 150 8.28 -7.54 -2.84
CA ASP A 150 8.67 -6.44 -3.74
C ASP A 150 7.86 -5.16 -3.47
N LEU A 151 6.56 -5.29 -3.23
CA LEU A 151 5.70 -4.18 -2.80
C LEU A 151 6.14 -3.62 -1.44
N GLN A 152 6.43 -4.49 -0.45
CA GLN A 152 6.91 -4.07 0.86
C GLN A 152 8.24 -3.30 0.77
N ASP A 153 9.21 -3.80 -0.01
CA ASP A 153 10.49 -3.12 -0.22
C ASP A 153 10.29 -1.74 -0.87
N MET A 154 9.30 -1.61 -1.78
CA MET A 154 8.94 -0.34 -2.39
C MET A 154 8.33 0.62 -1.36
N MET A 155 7.41 0.14 -0.51
CA MET A 155 6.80 0.93 0.56
C MET A 155 7.83 1.39 1.60
N ASP A 156 8.77 0.53 1.98
CA ASP A 156 9.85 0.88 2.90
C ASP A 156 10.78 1.94 2.28
N ALA A 157 11.16 1.77 1.01
CA ALA A 157 11.97 2.75 0.28
C ALA A 157 11.27 4.11 0.12
N ALA A 158 9.96 4.11 -0.15
CA ALA A 158 9.13 5.31 -0.28
C ALA A 158 9.02 6.07 1.06
N ASN A 159 9.05 5.34 2.18
CA ASN A 159 9.09 5.89 3.53
C ASN A 159 10.51 6.22 4.04
N GLY A 160 11.53 6.14 3.18
CA GLY A 160 12.92 6.45 3.53
C GLY A 160 13.56 5.46 4.50
N LYS A 161 13.00 4.25 4.63
CA LYS A 161 13.58 3.16 5.42
C LYS A 161 14.65 2.42 4.62
N GLU A 162 15.55 1.78 5.34
CA GLU A 162 16.56 0.92 4.72
C GLU A 162 15.91 -0.38 4.23
N VAL A 163 16.15 -0.70 2.96
CA VAL A 163 15.58 -1.89 2.31
C VAL A 163 16.44 -3.10 2.66
N VAL A 164 15.91 -3.96 3.53
CA VAL A 164 16.62 -5.10 4.11
C VAL A 164 17.09 -6.06 3.01
N GLU A 165 18.36 -6.48 3.07
CA GLU A 165 18.93 -7.47 2.15
C GLU A 165 18.16 -8.79 2.24
N ARG A 166 17.81 -9.35 1.07
CA ARG A 166 17.02 -10.57 1.00
C ARG A 166 17.93 -11.80 0.93
N PRO A 167 17.50 -12.95 1.45
CA PRO A 167 18.16 -14.22 1.16
C PRO A 167 18.23 -14.49 -0.34
N ASP A 168 19.29 -15.15 -0.81
CA ASP A 168 19.50 -15.46 -2.24
C ASP A 168 18.35 -16.26 -2.88
N CYS A 169 17.58 -16.99 -2.07
CA CYS A 169 16.40 -17.72 -2.55
C CYS A 169 15.19 -16.82 -2.90
N TRP A 170 15.22 -15.54 -2.52
CA TRP A 170 14.22 -14.51 -2.81
C TRP A 170 14.85 -13.27 -3.45
N PRO A 171 15.39 -13.40 -4.68
CA PRO A 171 16.03 -12.28 -5.35
C PRO A 171 15.02 -11.15 -5.60
N ARG A 172 15.49 -9.91 -5.56
CA ARG A 172 14.70 -8.75 -6.00
C ARG A 172 14.62 -8.78 -7.52
N GLY A 173 13.43 -9.07 -8.06
CA GLY A 173 13.25 -9.13 -9.50
C GLY A 173 13.61 -10.46 -10.14
N HIS A 174 14.38 -10.42 -11.24
CA HIS A 174 14.84 -11.62 -11.94
C HIS A 174 16.13 -12.17 -11.28
N PRO A 175 16.27 -13.50 -11.09
CA PRO A 175 17.52 -14.12 -10.65
C PRO A 175 18.69 -13.90 -11.62
#